data_AF-A0AAU3N1L9-F1
#
_entry.id   AF-A0AAU3N1L9-F1
#
_cell.length_a   1.000
_cell.length_b   1.000
_cell.length_c   1.000
_cell.angle_alpha   90.00
_cell.angle_beta   90.00
_cell.angle_gamma   90.00
#
_symmetry.space_group_name_H-M   'P 1'
#
loop_
_entity.id
_entity.type
_entity.pdbx_description
1 polymer ?
#
loop_
_entity_poly.entity_id
_entity_poly.type
_entity_poly.pdbx_seq_one_letter_code
_entity_poly.pdbx_strand_id
1 'polypeptide(L)'
;MVTTFRRHTLAGQMLVLQLAIVVVVLLAVAGFSLAQSEATFQRVEGRKVDALAEQLGANPLVRSQLVRPAPEEALAPLVHSTLAQSGVTSVTVADAQGRIVSSTNPTVVGDRLNLGAGVARGRSWSGDLTLDGSRELVAQVPVLSAARQTLGRQLGTVMIGEASPTVWQRLSGASSYLLAYLGIASGLGVMGSWLLARRVKRQTYGLEPREIAGLAEHREAMLYGIAEGVVALDPQLRLTLVNDVGRRLLDLPEDCVGQSVDDLGFEGRLRDVLVGARHGEADRHDQVVIRRGRLLVMNRMTVMKDGRLLGSVTTLRDRTELAELEREIGSFRSSSELLRAQAHEFANQLHTISGLIQIGEQDEVVRYIRALNQRRQSLDVTLARRVRDTAIAALLMAKSSLAAERKVSLRISAGTALGRLAPEDAADLATVIGNLVDNAVDAAASDDDTGDAWVEVELRQDASSVQVVVRDSGPGLPPEVAREVFAHGFTTKAAQEGERGIGLALTKLVCERHSGEISVANTADGAMFTAHMPLGHPADMAPVPEGVPG
;
A
#
# COMPACT_ATOMS: atom_id res chain seq x y z
N MET A 1 14.24 32.25 -9.82
CA MET A 1 15.16 31.73 -8.80
C MET A 1 14.32 30.92 -7.83
N VAL A 2 14.15 29.62 -8.09
CA VAL A 2 13.29 28.73 -7.29
C VAL A 2 14.13 28.25 -6.10
N THR A 3 13.83 28.77 -4.92
CA THR A 3 14.45 28.35 -3.66
C THR A 3 13.98 26.93 -3.33
N THR A 4 14.84 25.96 -3.60
CA THR A 4 14.71 24.59 -3.12
C THR A 4 14.87 24.58 -1.60
N PHE A 5 13.76 24.47 -0.87
CA PHE A 5 13.79 24.13 0.55
C PHE A 5 14.47 22.76 0.69
N ARG A 6 15.71 22.75 1.21
CA ARG A 6 16.41 21.54 1.62
C ARG A 6 15.53 20.79 2.62
N ARG A 7 15.12 19.59 2.24
CA ARG A 7 14.25 18.71 3.03
C ARG A 7 15.00 18.29 4.30
N HIS A 8 14.50 18.68 5.47
CA HIS A 8 15.17 18.44 6.75
C HIS A 8 14.92 17.01 7.24
N THR A 9 16.00 16.29 7.56
CA THR A 9 15.97 14.96 8.18
C THR A 9 15.46 15.04 9.62
N LEU A 10 14.92 13.94 10.17
CA LEU A 10 14.40 13.88 11.55
C LEU A 10 15.47 14.30 12.59
N ALA A 11 16.73 13.96 12.33
CA ALA A 11 17.86 14.42 13.14
C ALA A 11 18.00 15.95 13.14
N GLY A 12 17.76 16.61 12.01
CA GLY A 12 17.76 18.07 11.91
C GLY A 12 16.60 18.72 12.68
N GLN A 13 15.41 18.13 12.64
CA GLN A 13 14.26 18.61 13.41
C GLN A 13 14.47 18.49 14.92
N MET A 14 15.02 17.35 15.37
CA MET A 14 15.37 17.15 16.78
C MET A 14 16.46 18.12 17.26
N LEU A 15 17.48 18.39 16.43
CA LEU A 15 18.53 19.36 16.77
C LEU A 15 17.97 20.79 16.88
N VAL A 16 17.05 21.19 16.00
CA VAL A 16 16.39 22.51 16.09
C VAL A 16 15.53 22.60 17.35
N LEU A 17 14.73 21.58 17.67
CA LEU A 17 13.92 21.54 18.89
C LEU A 17 14.80 21.61 20.14
N GLN A 18 15.90 20.86 20.16
CA GLN A 18 16.86 20.90 21.25
C GLN A 18 17.50 22.29 21.40
N LEU A 19 17.93 22.91 20.30
CA LEU A 19 18.49 24.26 20.33
C LEU A 19 17.47 25.27 20.86
N ALA A 20 16.20 25.15 20.45
CA ALA A 20 15.12 25.98 20.95
C ALA A 20 14.92 25.79 22.47
N ILE A 21 14.92 24.55 22.96
CA ILE A 21 14.83 24.26 24.39
C ILE A 21 16.02 24.85 25.15
N VAL A 22 17.25 24.68 24.64
CA VAL A 22 18.46 25.25 25.27
C VAL A 22 18.36 26.78 25.36
N VAL A 23 17.90 27.44 24.29
CA VAL A 23 17.70 28.90 24.29
C VAL A 23 16.64 29.32 25.31
N VAL A 24 15.51 28.61 25.38
CA VAL A 24 14.45 28.91 26.36
C VAL A 24 14.95 28.73 27.80
N VAL A 25 15.65 27.63 28.06
CA VAL A 25 16.25 27.37 29.38
C VAL A 25 17.28 28.45 29.73
N LEU A 26 18.12 28.86 28.78
CA LEU A 26 19.12 29.91 28.99
C LEU A 26 18.45 31.24 29.31
N LEU A 27 17.40 31.62 28.59
CA LEU A 27 16.62 32.83 28.87
C LEU A 27 15.97 32.77 30.26
N ALA A 28 15.42 31.62 30.64
CA ALA A 28 14.84 31.41 31.96
C ALA A 28 15.87 31.53 33.08
N VAL A 29 17.05 30.91 32.93
CA VAL A 29 18.14 30.97 33.90
C VAL A 29 18.72 32.38 33.99
N ALA A 30 18.91 33.07 32.86
CA ALA A 30 19.38 34.46 32.84
C ALA A 30 18.37 35.39 33.54
N GLY A 31 17.07 35.23 33.26
CA GLY A 31 16.01 35.97 33.93
C GLY A 31 15.98 35.71 35.44
N PHE A 32 16.08 34.45 35.86
CA PHE A 32 16.14 34.07 37.27
C PHE A 32 17.37 34.65 37.97
N SER A 33 18.54 34.57 37.33
CA SER A 33 19.80 35.13 37.82
C SER A 33 19.73 36.65 38.01
N LEU A 34 19.16 37.37 37.04
CA LEU A 34 18.95 38.82 37.14
C LEU A 34 18.00 39.19 38.29
N ALA A 35 16.90 38.45 38.45
CA ALA A 35 15.96 38.66 39.55
C ALA A 35 16.59 38.36 40.91
N GLN A 36 17.38 37.29 41.01
CA GLN A 36 18.11 36.93 42.22
C GLN A 36 19.20 37.95 42.57
N SER A 37 19.91 38.47 41.56
CA SER A 37 20.96 39.48 41.73
C SER A 37 20.39 40.79 42.29
N GLU A 38 19.27 41.27 41.75
CA GLU A 38 18.58 42.47 42.27
C GLU A 38 18.18 42.30 43.73
N ALA A 39 17.52 41.18 44.06
CA ALA A 39 17.09 40.90 45.42
C ALA A 39 18.27 40.77 46.41
N THR A 40 19.40 40.25 45.95
CA THR A 40 20.62 40.13 46.77
C THR A 40 21.28 41.49 46.98
N PHE A 41 21.38 42.31 45.93
CA PHE A 41 21.94 43.66 45.98
C PHE A 41 21.17 44.54 46.97
N GLN A 42 19.84 44.60 46.86
CA GLN A 42 18.99 45.35 47.80
C GLN A 42 19.16 44.88 49.25
N ARG A 43 19.32 43.57 49.48
CA ARG A 43 19.51 43.03 50.84
C ARG A 43 20.89 43.30 51.42
N VAL A 44 21.95 43.30 50.63
CA VAL A 44 23.33 43.44 51.10
C VAL A 44 23.74 44.91 51.12
N GLU A 45 23.69 45.57 49.97
CA GLU A 45 24.06 46.99 49.86
C GLU A 45 23.01 47.90 50.51
N GLY A 46 21.72 47.56 50.47
CA GLY A 46 20.70 48.36 51.17
C GLY A 46 20.95 48.48 52.67
N ARG A 47 21.26 47.35 53.33
CA ARG A 47 21.63 47.36 54.76
C ARG A 47 22.91 48.14 55.04
N LYS A 48 23.88 48.12 54.13
CA LYS A 48 25.13 48.88 54.25
C LYS A 48 24.87 50.38 54.13
N VAL A 49 24.15 50.81 53.10
CA VAL A 49 23.79 52.21 52.86
C VAL A 49 22.94 52.76 54.01
N ASP A 50 21.97 51.99 54.51
CA ASP A 50 21.17 52.33 55.70
C ASP A 50 22.04 52.56 56.93
N ALA A 51 22.92 51.60 57.27
CA ALA A 51 23.78 51.69 58.45
C ALA A 51 24.75 52.88 58.39
N LEU A 52 25.32 53.17 57.21
CA LEU A 52 26.20 54.31 57.02
C LEU A 52 25.45 55.64 57.12
N ALA A 53 24.23 55.71 56.57
CA ALA A 53 23.41 56.92 56.64
C ALA A 53 22.98 57.21 58.07
N GLU A 54 22.65 56.18 58.86
CA GLU A 54 22.38 56.30 60.29
C GLU A 54 23.63 56.74 61.07
N GLN A 55 24.79 56.15 60.79
CA GLN A 55 26.05 56.52 61.44
C GLN A 55 26.42 57.99 61.16
N LEU A 56 26.28 58.45 59.92
CA LEU A 56 26.58 59.83 59.54
C LEU A 56 25.52 60.80 60.09
N GLY A 57 24.24 60.44 60.10
CA GLY A 57 23.17 61.24 60.72
C GLY A 57 23.24 61.33 62.25
N ALA A 58 23.85 60.33 62.89
CA ALA A 58 24.13 60.32 64.32
C ALA A 58 25.43 61.06 64.69
N ASN A 59 26.27 61.40 63.71
CA ASN A 59 27.58 61.99 63.95
C ASN A 59 27.48 63.39 64.60
N PRO A 60 28.10 63.62 65.78
CA PRO A 60 28.07 64.92 66.46
C PRO A 60 28.62 66.09 65.63
N LEU A 61 29.57 65.84 64.74
CA LEU A 61 30.13 66.86 63.84
C LEU A 61 29.08 67.32 62.83
N VAL A 62 28.31 66.40 62.23
CA VAL A 62 27.23 66.76 61.30
C VAL A 62 26.18 67.62 62.00
N ARG A 63 25.76 67.22 63.21
CA ARG A 63 24.76 67.95 64.01
C ARG A 63 25.21 69.36 64.40
N SER A 64 26.47 69.53 64.78
CA SER A 64 27.00 70.81 65.25
C SER A 64 27.30 71.79 64.11
N GLN A 65 27.72 71.30 62.94
CA GLN A 65 28.05 72.14 61.79
C GLN A 65 26.81 72.58 61.00
N LEU A 66 25.74 71.77 60.94
CA LEU A 66 24.49 72.14 60.26
C LEU A 66 23.78 73.38 60.85
N VAL A 67 24.13 73.79 62.07
CA VAL A 67 23.52 74.94 62.76
C VAL A 67 24.39 76.21 62.64
N ARG A 68 25.63 76.09 62.15
CA ARG A 68 26.56 77.22 61.99
C ARG A 68 26.35 77.96 60.65
N PRO A 69 26.72 79.26 60.57
CA PRO A 69 26.81 79.93 59.27
C PRO A 69 27.91 79.28 58.43
N ALA A 70 27.63 79.04 57.13
CA ALA A 70 28.48 78.33 56.17
C ALA A 70 28.77 76.84 56.50
N PRO A 71 27.74 75.97 56.55
CA PRO A 71 27.91 74.53 56.82
C PRO A 71 28.66 73.79 55.68
N GLU A 72 28.75 74.37 54.49
CA GLU A 72 29.28 73.74 53.27
C GLU A 72 30.79 73.39 53.39
N GLU A 73 31.60 74.35 53.86
CA GLU A 73 33.06 74.19 53.99
C GLU A 73 33.45 73.23 55.11
N ALA A 74 32.67 73.19 56.19
CA ALA A 74 32.96 72.37 57.36
C ALA A 74 32.58 70.88 57.16
N LEU A 75 31.58 70.60 56.33
CA LEU A 75 31.07 69.23 56.12
C LEU A 75 31.75 68.52 54.93
N ALA A 76 32.32 69.24 53.97
CA ALA A 76 32.95 68.65 52.79
C ALA A 76 34.03 67.60 53.11
N PRO A 77 34.99 67.82 54.05
CA PRO A 77 35.99 66.80 54.39
C PRO A 77 35.38 65.51 54.97
N LEU A 78 34.27 65.63 55.70
CA LEU A 78 33.57 64.48 56.30
C LEU A 78 32.78 63.68 55.26
N VAL A 79 32.17 64.38 54.30
CA VAL A 79 31.46 63.76 53.17
C VAL A 79 32.44 62.98 52.29
N HIS A 80 33.59 63.58 51.94
CA HIS A 80 34.62 62.90 51.14
C HIS A 80 35.31 61.76 51.89
N SER A 81 35.54 61.87 53.20
CA SER A 81 36.13 60.78 53.98
C SER A 81 35.20 59.57 54.09
N THR A 82 33.89 59.82 54.25
CA THR A 82 32.86 58.76 54.26
C THR A 82 32.80 58.03 52.92
N LEU A 83 32.84 58.78 51.80
CA LEU A 83 32.93 58.18 50.45
C LEU A 83 34.14 57.25 50.31
N ALA A 84 35.33 57.73 50.69
CA ALA A 84 36.59 57.01 50.52
C ALA A 84 36.71 55.77 51.44
N GLN A 85 36.16 55.82 52.65
CA GLN A 85 36.27 54.72 53.63
C GLN A 85 35.20 53.66 53.44
N SER A 86 34.00 54.03 53.00
CA SER A 86 32.85 53.13 52.93
C SER A 86 32.64 52.52 51.55
N GLY A 87 33.30 53.05 50.52
CA GLY A 87 33.16 52.59 49.15
C GLY A 87 31.71 52.64 48.68
N VAL A 88 31.02 53.74 49.00
CA VAL A 88 29.69 54.06 48.49
C VAL A 88 29.84 54.97 47.27
N THR A 89 28.79 55.11 46.46
CA THR A 89 28.86 55.90 45.22
C THR A 89 28.62 57.39 45.47
N SER A 90 27.69 57.73 46.36
CA SER A 90 27.31 59.12 46.63
C SER A 90 27.03 59.36 48.11
N VAL A 91 27.41 60.55 48.60
CA VAL A 91 27.09 61.03 49.95
C VAL A 91 26.65 62.48 49.83
N THR A 92 25.49 62.80 50.37
CA THR A 92 24.87 64.13 50.28
C THR A 92 24.28 64.52 51.63
N VAL A 93 24.47 65.77 52.04
CA VAL A 93 23.92 66.34 53.26
C VAL A 93 23.13 67.59 52.87
N ALA A 94 21.89 67.66 53.35
CA ALA A 94 21.00 68.79 53.17
C ALA A 94 20.61 69.43 54.50
N ASP A 95 20.33 70.73 54.49
CA ASP A 95 19.85 71.49 55.64
C ASP A 95 18.37 71.19 55.98
N ALA A 96 17.84 71.84 57.02
CA ALA A 96 16.45 71.67 57.46
C ALA A 96 15.42 72.15 56.42
N GLN A 97 15.82 72.98 55.46
CA GLN A 97 14.99 73.45 54.35
C GLN A 97 15.07 72.50 53.14
N GLY A 98 15.87 71.44 53.23
CA GLY A 98 16.09 70.47 52.17
C GLY A 98 17.06 70.96 51.09
N ARG A 99 17.83 72.01 51.33
CA ARG A 99 18.87 72.50 50.41
C ARG A 99 20.16 71.72 50.64
N ILE A 100 20.77 71.21 49.57
CA ILE A 100 22.01 70.45 49.63
C ILE A 100 23.15 71.39 50.03
N VAL A 101 23.77 71.13 51.17
CA VAL A 101 24.90 71.92 51.71
C VAL A 101 26.25 71.27 51.43
N SER A 102 26.30 69.95 51.28
CA SER A 102 27.54 69.25 50.96
C SER A 102 27.21 67.96 50.23
N SER A 103 27.94 67.66 49.16
CA SER A 103 27.72 66.46 48.35
C SER A 103 29.03 66.02 47.72
N THR A 104 29.17 64.72 47.49
CA THR A 104 30.29 64.16 46.71
C THR A 104 30.25 64.59 45.25
N ASN A 105 29.07 64.95 44.75
CA ASN A 105 28.90 65.62 43.46
C ASN A 105 28.73 67.14 43.68
N PRO A 106 29.71 67.98 43.28
CA PRO A 106 29.64 69.42 43.54
C PRO A 106 28.58 70.13 42.70
N THR A 107 28.09 69.52 41.60
CA THR A 107 27.11 70.16 40.71
C THR A 107 25.72 70.31 41.32
N VAL A 108 25.39 69.48 42.32
CA VAL A 108 24.08 69.49 43.01
C VAL A 108 24.09 70.31 44.30
N VAL A 109 25.23 70.87 44.70
CA VAL A 109 25.31 71.70 45.90
C VAL A 109 24.53 72.99 45.69
N GLY A 110 23.62 73.30 46.61
CA GLY A 110 22.69 74.41 46.51
C GLY A 110 21.30 74.07 45.96
N ASP A 111 21.14 72.90 45.32
CA ASP A 111 19.84 72.40 44.85
C ASP A 111 18.99 71.83 46.00
N ARG A 112 17.71 71.51 45.72
CA ARG A 112 16.84 70.85 46.69
C ARG A 112 16.95 69.34 46.61
N LEU A 113 17.16 68.70 47.75
CA LEU A 113 17.18 67.25 47.87
C LEU A 113 15.77 66.68 47.73
N ASN A 114 15.60 65.70 46.84
CA ASN A 114 14.35 64.96 46.70
C ASN A 114 14.16 64.01 47.90
N LEU A 115 13.29 64.39 48.84
CA LEU A 115 13.04 63.63 50.06
C LEU A 115 12.09 62.45 49.81
N GLY A 116 12.46 61.28 50.31
CA GLY A 116 11.64 60.09 50.37
C GLY A 116 10.43 60.25 51.30
N ALA A 117 9.46 59.36 51.16
CA ALA A 117 8.22 59.42 51.93
C ALA A 117 8.50 59.29 53.44
N GLY A 118 8.17 60.34 54.21
CA GLY A 118 8.31 60.33 55.67
C GLY A 118 9.62 60.91 56.22
N VAL A 119 10.61 61.21 55.37
CA VAL A 119 11.89 61.80 55.79
C VAL A 119 11.73 63.21 56.35
N ALA A 120 10.86 64.01 55.74
CA ALA A 120 10.47 65.32 56.25
C ALA A 120 9.71 65.26 57.60
N ARG A 121 9.25 64.07 58.02
CA ARG A 121 8.58 63.84 59.32
C ARG A 121 9.52 63.17 60.33
N GLY A 122 10.83 63.17 60.08
CA GLY A 122 11.82 62.61 60.99
C GLY A 122 11.92 61.08 60.98
N ARG A 123 11.51 60.40 59.89
CA ARG A 123 11.70 58.95 59.71
C ARG A 123 12.81 58.66 58.69
N SER A 124 13.57 57.58 58.87
CA SER A 124 14.45 57.10 57.81
C SER A 124 13.63 56.50 56.65
N TRP A 125 14.19 56.57 55.45
CA TRP A 125 13.62 55.97 54.24
C TRP A 125 14.73 55.43 53.37
N SER A 126 14.53 54.25 52.79
CA SER A 126 15.42 53.70 51.78
C SER A 126 14.63 53.20 50.57
N GLY A 127 15.25 53.30 49.40
CA GLY A 127 14.65 52.92 48.14
C GLY A 127 15.50 53.33 46.95
N ASP A 128 15.05 52.97 45.76
CA ASP A 128 15.74 53.37 44.53
C ASP A 128 15.39 54.80 44.13
N LEU A 129 16.40 55.60 43.81
CA LEU A 129 16.25 56.93 43.24
C LEU A 129 17.13 57.06 41.99
N THR A 130 16.70 57.88 41.04
CA THR A 130 17.56 58.23 39.90
C THR A 130 18.33 59.50 40.23
N LEU A 131 19.64 59.41 40.33
CA LEU A 131 20.57 60.50 40.63
C LEU A 131 21.56 60.62 39.48
N ASP A 132 21.69 61.81 38.88
CA ASP A 132 22.66 62.08 37.81
C ASP A 132 22.65 61.07 36.64
N GLY A 133 21.45 60.59 36.28
CA GLY A 133 21.24 59.60 35.23
C GLY A 133 21.59 58.14 35.60
N SER A 134 22.12 57.89 36.81
CA SER A 134 22.31 56.55 37.37
C SER A 134 21.14 56.19 38.29
N ARG A 135 20.76 54.90 38.33
CA ARG A 135 19.81 54.40 39.34
C ARG A 135 20.63 54.01 40.57
N GLU A 136 20.37 54.64 41.70
CA GLU A 136 21.07 54.38 42.95
C GLU A 136 20.09 53.86 44.00
N LEU A 137 20.52 52.88 44.78
CA LEU A 137 19.86 52.49 46.01
C LEU A 137 20.29 53.49 47.08
N VAL A 138 19.36 54.30 47.56
CA VAL A 138 19.65 55.38 48.50
C VAL A 138 19.02 55.12 49.86
N ALA A 139 19.70 55.55 50.92
CA ALA A 139 19.13 55.69 52.26
C ALA A 139 19.16 57.17 52.67
N GLN A 140 18.03 57.65 53.15
CA GLN A 140 17.84 59.00 53.65
C GLN A 140 17.51 58.96 55.13
N VAL A 141 18.36 59.59 55.94
CA VAL A 141 18.23 59.62 57.39
C VAL A 141 18.19 61.07 57.89
N PRO A 142 17.17 61.46 58.67
CA PRO A 142 17.08 62.79 59.23
C PRO A 142 18.13 62.99 60.33
N VAL A 143 18.80 64.14 60.31
CA VAL A 143 19.72 64.56 61.37
C VAL A 143 18.90 65.22 62.47
N LEU A 144 18.75 64.55 63.61
CA LEU A 144 17.97 65.07 64.74
C LEU A 144 18.89 65.75 65.76
N SER A 145 18.43 66.88 66.31
CA SER A 145 19.14 67.59 67.38
C SER A 145 19.14 66.78 68.69
N ALA A 146 20.29 66.80 69.37
CA ALA A 146 20.50 66.22 70.69
C ALA A 146 20.55 67.26 71.82
N ALA A 147 20.38 68.55 71.52
CA ALA A 147 20.40 69.61 72.52
C ALA A 147 19.11 69.60 73.36
N ARG A 148 19.22 69.78 74.69
CA ARG A 148 18.05 69.72 75.62
C ARG A 148 16.86 70.58 75.19
N GLN A 149 17.09 71.73 74.56
CA GLN A 149 16.04 72.68 74.15
C GLN A 149 15.40 72.35 72.79
N THR A 150 16.05 71.54 71.95
CA THR A 150 15.60 71.23 70.59
C THR A 150 15.61 69.73 70.30
N LEU A 151 15.58 68.90 71.34
CA LEU A 151 15.68 67.45 71.23
C LEU A 151 14.64 66.91 70.23
N GLY A 152 15.11 66.15 69.23
CA GLY A 152 14.25 65.57 68.20
C GLY A 152 13.84 66.52 67.07
N ARG A 153 14.26 67.79 67.09
CA ARG A 153 14.09 68.69 65.93
C ARG A 153 15.01 68.26 64.79
N GLN A 154 14.48 68.15 63.58
CA GLN A 154 15.27 67.88 62.38
C GLN A 154 16.13 69.10 62.01
N LEU A 155 17.44 68.89 61.98
CA LEU A 155 18.48 69.87 61.60
C LEU A 155 18.84 69.78 60.12
N GLY A 156 18.60 68.63 59.50
CA GLY A 156 18.91 68.35 58.10
C GLY A 156 18.63 66.89 57.74
N THR A 157 19.09 66.47 56.57
CA THR A 157 18.96 65.09 56.08
C THR A 157 20.28 64.65 55.46
N VAL A 158 20.72 63.45 55.81
CA VAL A 158 21.83 62.77 55.14
C VAL A 158 21.24 61.78 54.14
N MET A 159 21.77 61.78 52.92
CA MET A 159 21.51 60.79 51.90
C MET A 159 22.82 60.09 51.55
N ILE A 160 22.82 58.77 51.56
CA ILE A 160 23.90 57.96 51.01
C ILE A 160 23.31 57.12 49.88
N GLY A 161 24.02 57.03 48.77
CA GLY A 161 23.60 56.26 47.60
C GLY A 161 24.68 55.29 47.15
N GLU A 162 24.23 54.12 46.69
CA GLU A 162 25.06 53.15 45.99
C GLU A 162 24.48 52.89 44.59
N ALA A 163 25.30 53.07 43.55
CA ALA A 163 24.85 52.84 42.18
C ALA A 163 24.47 51.38 41.94
N SER A 164 23.25 51.20 41.43
CA SER A 164 22.80 49.91 40.95
C SER A 164 23.66 49.47 39.76
N PRO A 165 24.20 48.25 39.76
CA PRO A 165 24.96 47.75 38.63
C PRO A 165 24.07 47.64 37.39
N THR A 166 24.61 47.93 36.21
CA THR A 166 23.90 47.81 34.94
C THR A 166 23.57 46.35 34.59
N VAL A 167 22.57 46.13 33.74
CA VAL A 167 22.20 44.78 33.27
C VAL A 167 23.41 44.02 32.70
N TRP A 168 24.27 44.72 31.94
CA TRP A 168 25.49 44.15 31.39
C TRP A 168 26.52 43.77 32.46
N GLN A 169 26.75 44.64 33.46
CA GLN A 169 27.65 44.33 34.57
C GLN A 169 27.14 43.17 35.44
N ARG A 170 25.82 43.07 35.62
CA ARG A 170 25.19 41.93 36.32
C ARG A 170 25.33 40.64 35.53
N LEU A 171 25.16 40.70 34.21
CA LEU A 171 25.30 39.53 33.35
C LEU A 171 26.76 39.06 33.25
N SER A 172 27.73 39.98 33.22
CA SER A 172 29.16 39.65 33.24
C SER A 172 29.66 39.21 34.62
N GLY A 173 29.05 39.75 35.69
CA GLY A 173 29.32 39.36 37.08
C GLY A 173 28.59 38.08 37.49
N ALA A 174 27.56 37.67 36.74
CA ALA A 174 26.90 36.39 36.91
C ALA A 174 27.93 35.29 36.64
N SER A 175 28.10 34.41 37.62
CA SER A 175 29.25 33.52 37.75
C SER A 175 29.65 32.79 36.47
N SER A 176 30.96 32.57 36.29
CA SER A 176 31.57 31.71 35.25
C SER A 176 30.90 30.33 35.12
N TYR A 177 30.22 29.87 36.18
CA TYR A 177 29.43 28.63 36.19
C TYR A 177 28.25 28.63 35.23
N LEU A 178 27.66 29.78 34.84
CA LEU A 178 26.58 29.80 33.87
C LEU A 178 27.03 29.31 32.48
N LEU A 179 28.22 29.73 32.05
CA LEU A 179 28.82 29.24 30.80
C LEU A 179 29.19 27.76 30.91
N ALA A 180 29.65 27.30 32.08
CA ALA A 180 29.92 25.89 32.32
C ALA A 180 28.65 25.03 32.28
N TYR A 181 27.56 25.46 32.92
CA TYR A 181 26.27 24.77 32.89
C TYR A 181 25.69 24.74 31.48
N LEU A 182 25.82 25.82 30.71
CA LEU A 182 25.42 25.86 29.31
C LEU A 182 26.21 24.87 28.46
N GLY A 183 27.53 24.78 28.66
CA GLY A 183 28.40 23.84 27.97
C GLY A 183 28.02 22.38 28.28
N ILE A 184 27.81 22.06 29.55
CA ILE A 184 27.40 20.71 29.99
C ILE A 184 26.02 20.35 29.44
N ALA A 185 25.04 21.25 29.55
CA ALA A 185 23.68 21.03 29.07
C ALA A 185 23.64 20.84 27.54
N SER A 186 24.40 21.65 26.80
CA SER A 186 24.52 21.53 25.34
C SER A 186 25.18 20.21 24.94
N GLY A 187 26.26 19.82 25.63
CA GLY A 187 26.95 18.55 25.39
C GLY A 187 26.07 17.33 25.65
N LEU A 188 25.35 17.30 26.79
CA LEU A 188 24.40 16.25 27.12
C LEU A 188 23.25 16.17 26.11
N GLY A 189 22.74 17.32 25.69
CA GLY A 189 21.69 17.38 24.67
C GLY A 189 22.15 16.81 23.33
N VAL A 190 23.32 17.23 22.83
CA VAL A 190 23.87 16.74 21.54
C VAL A 190 24.11 15.23 21.61
N MET A 191 24.69 14.75 22.70
CA MET A 191 24.92 13.33 22.92
C MET A 191 23.60 12.54 23.00
N GLY A 192 22.59 13.07 23.69
CA GLY A 192 21.26 12.46 23.79
C GLY A 192 20.55 12.38 22.45
N SER A 193 20.50 13.48 21.69
CA SER A 193 19.94 13.51 20.33
C SER A 193 20.67 12.55 19.40
N TRP A 194 22.00 12.47 19.48
CA TRP A 194 22.78 11.53 18.68
C TRP A 194 22.51 10.06 19.05
N LEU A 195 22.47 9.73 20.35
CA LEU A 195 22.15 8.39 20.84
C LEU A 195 20.73 7.96 20.44
N LEU A 196 19.75 8.85 20.57
CA LEU A 196 18.37 8.58 20.19
C LEU A 196 18.26 8.39 18.68
N ALA A 197 18.86 9.28 17.87
CA ALA A 197 18.90 9.12 16.42
C ALA A 197 19.56 7.79 16.02
N ARG A 198 20.65 7.40 16.69
CA ARG A 198 21.32 6.12 16.46
C ARG A 198 20.47 4.92 16.88
N ARG A 199 19.72 5.03 17.97
CA ARG A 199 18.80 3.98 18.45
C ARG A 199 17.64 3.79 17.48
N VAL A 200 16.99 4.88 17.06
CA VAL A 200 15.92 4.86 16.06
C VAL A 200 16.46 4.28 14.76
N LYS A 201 17.59 4.78 14.25
CA LYS A 201 18.19 4.25 13.02
C LYS A 201 18.52 2.76 13.09
N ARG A 202 18.93 2.24 14.26
CA ARG A 202 19.13 0.79 14.48
C ARG A 202 17.81 0.00 14.52
N GLN A 203 16.79 0.51 15.20
CA GLN A 203 15.48 -0.15 15.29
C GLN A 203 14.72 -0.14 13.96
N THR A 204 14.96 0.87 13.14
CA THR A 204 14.32 1.07 11.84
C THR A 204 15.16 0.49 10.69
N TYR A 205 16.19 -0.32 10.97
CA TYR A 205 17.08 -0.90 9.95
C TYR A 205 17.68 0.11 8.96
N GLY A 206 17.86 1.36 9.40
CA GLY A 206 18.41 2.43 8.56
C GLY A 206 17.39 3.24 7.77
N LEU A 207 16.11 2.86 7.78
CA LEU A 207 15.04 3.55 7.04
C LEU A 207 14.57 4.81 7.79
N GLU A 208 14.20 5.85 7.05
CA GLU A 208 13.54 7.04 7.59
C GLU A 208 12.03 6.77 7.84
N PRO A 209 11.34 7.43 8.78
CA PRO A 209 9.93 7.17 9.08
C PRO A 209 8.98 7.30 7.88
N ARG A 210 9.32 8.17 6.93
CA ARG A 210 8.58 8.32 5.68
C ARG A 210 8.80 7.15 4.73
N GLU A 211 9.97 6.52 4.76
CA GLU A 211 10.24 5.30 4.01
C GLU A 211 9.48 4.11 4.63
N ILE A 212 9.26 4.09 5.95
CA ILE A 212 8.38 3.10 6.60
C ILE A 212 6.93 3.29 6.17
N ALA A 213 6.41 4.53 6.22
CA ALA A 213 5.05 4.85 5.78
C ALA A 213 4.88 4.54 4.28
N GLY A 214 5.88 4.92 3.49
CA GLY A 214 5.96 4.59 2.07
C GLY A 214 5.97 3.08 1.82
N LEU A 215 6.67 2.27 2.63
CA LEU A 215 6.66 0.81 2.51
C LEU A 215 5.29 0.21 2.81
N ALA A 216 4.57 0.77 3.79
CA ALA A 216 3.21 0.34 4.14
C ALA A 216 2.24 0.66 2.98
N GLU A 217 2.28 1.88 2.46
CA GLU A 217 1.50 2.28 1.28
C GLU A 217 1.91 1.50 0.02
N HIS A 218 3.20 1.18 -0.17
CA HIS A 218 3.66 0.36 -1.29
C HIS A 218 3.15 -1.08 -1.19
N ARG A 219 3.11 -1.64 0.03
CA ARG A 219 2.58 -2.99 0.26
C ARG A 219 1.08 -3.03 -0.03
N GLU A 220 0.36 -1.98 0.34
CA GLU A 220 -1.06 -1.80 0.02
C GLU A 220 -1.25 -1.68 -1.51
N ALA A 221 -0.50 -0.79 -2.16
CA ALA A 221 -0.56 -0.60 -3.61
C ALA A 221 -0.15 -1.84 -4.42
N MET A 222 0.81 -2.65 -3.97
CA MET A 222 1.15 -3.91 -4.63
C MET A 222 0.07 -4.99 -4.48
N LEU A 223 -0.71 -4.97 -3.40
CA LEU A 223 -1.78 -5.97 -3.20
C LEU A 223 -3.09 -5.57 -3.91
N TYR A 224 -3.39 -4.27 -3.96
CA TYR A 224 -4.60 -3.74 -4.58
C TYR A 224 -4.41 -3.27 -6.02
N GLY A 225 -3.17 -3.07 -6.49
CA GLY A 225 -2.85 -2.63 -7.85
C GLY A 225 -2.68 -3.75 -8.87
N ILE A 226 -2.67 -5.02 -8.44
CA ILE A 226 -2.55 -6.18 -9.34
C ILE A 226 -3.96 -6.61 -9.76
N ALA A 227 -4.18 -6.75 -11.07
CA ALA A 227 -5.45 -7.22 -11.65
C ALA A 227 -5.74 -8.71 -11.39
N GLU A 228 -4.92 -9.38 -10.58
CA GLU A 228 -5.01 -10.79 -10.22
C GLU A 228 -5.51 -10.92 -8.77
N GLY A 229 -6.31 -11.96 -8.52
CA GLY A 229 -6.70 -12.33 -7.17
C GLY A 229 -5.51 -12.89 -6.39
N VAL A 230 -5.38 -12.53 -5.13
CA VAL A 230 -4.35 -13.07 -4.23
C VAL A 230 -5.04 -13.59 -2.98
N VAL A 231 -4.73 -14.82 -2.60
CA VAL A 231 -5.19 -15.48 -1.37
C VAL A 231 -3.98 -16.05 -0.65
N ALA A 232 -3.84 -15.79 0.64
CA ALA A 232 -2.80 -16.39 1.47
C ALA A 232 -3.42 -17.21 2.60
N LEU A 233 -2.82 -18.37 2.86
CA LEU A 233 -3.22 -19.29 3.93
C LEU A 233 -2.06 -19.51 4.90
N ASP A 234 -2.37 -19.65 6.19
CA ASP A 234 -1.41 -20.09 7.20
C ASP A 234 -1.17 -21.62 7.13
N PRO A 235 -0.25 -22.18 7.95
CA PRO A 235 0.00 -23.63 7.98
C PRO A 235 -1.19 -24.45 8.52
N GLN A 236 -2.18 -23.81 9.13
CA GLN A 236 -3.43 -24.41 9.61
C GLN A 236 -4.57 -24.27 8.59
N LEU A 237 -4.27 -23.81 7.36
CA LEU A 237 -5.24 -23.59 6.27
C LEU A 237 -6.30 -22.53 6.61
N ARG A 238 -5.92 -21.52 7.38
CA ARG A 238 -6.76 -20.33 7.62
C ARG A 238 -6.38 -19.20 6.71
N LEU A 239 -7.38 -18.46 6.24
CA LEU A 239 -7.20 -17.32 5.35
C LEU A 239 -6.51 -16.18 6.10
N THR A 240 -5.29 -15.82 5.71
CA THR A 240 -4.53 -14.72 6.35
C THR A 240 -4.61 -13.42 5.56
N LEU A 241 -4.79 -13.52 4.25
CA LEU A 241 -4.87 -12.38 3.35
C LEU A 241 -5.71 -12.74 2.14
N VAL A 242 -6.54 -11.79 1.70
CA VAL A 242 -7.17 -11.83 0.40
C VAL A 242 -7.32 -10.41 -0.14
N ASN A 243 -7.02 -10.19 -1.42
CA ASN A 243 -7.27 -8.89 -2.04
C ASN A 243 -8.69 -8.82 -2.63
N ASP A 244 -9.14 -7.61 -3.00
CA ASP A 244 -10.51 -7.41 -3.50
C ASP A 244 -10.82 -8.22 -4.75
N VAL A 245 -9.83 -8.40 -5.63
CA VAL A 245 -9.97 -9.22 -6.83
C VAL A 245 -10.20 -10.69 -6.43
N GLY A 246 -9.42 -11.22 -5.50
CA GLY A 246 -9.55 -12.59 -5.00
C GLY A 246 -10.90 -12.81 -4.32
N ARG A 247 -11.38 -11.83 -3.53
CA ARG A 247 -12.72 -11.87 -2.94
C ARG A 247 -13.82 -11.92 -4.00
N ARG A 248 -13.75 -11.10 -5.05
CA ARG A 248 -14.73 -11.09 -6.15
C ARG A 248 -14.67 -12.32 -7.04
N LEU A 249 -13.49 -12.89 -7.27
CA LEU A 249 -13.33 -14.10 -8.09
C LEU A 249 -13.79 -15.36 -7.36
N LEU A 250 -13.62 -15.41 -6.03
CA LEU A 250 -14.02 -16.53 -5.20
C LEU A 250 -15.38 -16.38 -4.52
N ASP A 251 -16.02 -15.21 -4.67
CA ASP A 251 -17.30 -14.84 -4.05
C ASP A 251 -17.28 -14.97 -2.51
N LEU A 252 -16.25 -14.36 -1.90
CA LEU A 252 -16.01 -14.46 -0.46
C LEU A 252 -16.68 -13.33 0.35
N PRO A 253 -17.19 -13.62 1.56
CA PRO A 253 -17.75 -12.62 2.45
C PRO A 253 -16.68 -11.61 2.93
N GLU A 254 -17.11 -10.44 3.44
CA GLU A 254 -16.19 -9.42 3.98
C GLU A 254 -15.34 -9.93 5.14
N ASP A 255 -15.91 -10.78 6.00
CA ASP A 255 -15.26 -11.29 7.21
C ASP A 255 -14.55 -12.64 7.01
N CYS A 256 -14.06 -12.93 5.79
CA CYS A 256 -13.44 -14.22 5.46
C CYS A 256 -12.04 -14.42 6.07
N VAL A 257 -11.35 -13.35 6.49
CA VAL A 257 -9.99 -13.43 7.06
C VAL A 257 -10.04 -14.09 8.45
N GLY A 258 -9.22 -15.13 8.65
CA GLY A 258 -9.12 -15.93 9.88
C GLY A 258 -9.94 -17.22 9.85
N GLN A 259 -10.85 -17.36 8.89
CA GLN A 259 -11.69 -18.55 8.70
C GLN A 259 -10.89 -19.69 8.04
N SER A 260 -11.27 -20.94 8.33
CA SER A 260 -10.69 -22.11 7.68
C SER A 260 -11.20 -22.23 6.24
N VAL A 261 -10.39 -22.76 5.33
CA VAL A 261 -10.81 -23.10 3.96
C VAL A 261 -12.06 -23.99 3.96
N ASP A 262 -12.20 -24.90 4.93
CA ASP A 262 -13.35 -25.79 5.02
C ASP A 262 -14.65 -25.06 5.41
N ASP A 263 -14.55 -23.99 6.23
CA ASP A 263 -15.71 -23.20 6.68
C ASP A 263 -16.25 -22.30 5.56
N LEU A 264 -15.39 -21.94 4.60
CA LEU A 264 -15.71 -21.06 3.47
C LEU A 264 -16.46 -21.78 2.33
N GLY A 265 -16.75 -23.08 2.46
CA GLY A 265 -17.52 -23.85 1.48
C GLY A 265 -16.78 -24.06 0.16
N PHE A 266 -15.44 -24.12 0.19
CA PHE A 266 -14.67 -24.51 -0.98
C PHE A 266 -14.78 -26.02 -1.20
N GLU A 267 -15.37 -26.42 -2.32
CA GLU A 267 -15.55 -27.84 -2.68
C GLU A 267 -14.74 -28.24 -3.92
N GLY A 268 -14.45 -29.53 -4.04
CA GLY A 268 -13.80 -30.14 -5.19
C GLY A 268 -12.43 -29.55 -5.52
N ARG A 269 -12.17 -29.36 -6.82
CA ARG A 269 -10.86 -28.97 -7.35
C ARG A 269 -10.32 -27.67 -6.76
N LEU A 270 -11.18 -26.68 -6.52
CA LEU A 270 -10.78 -25.40 -5.95
C LEU A 270 -10.14 -25.57 -4.56
N ARG A 271 -10.73 -26.44 -3.74
CA ARG A 271 -10.19 -26.79 -2.42
C ARG A 271 -8.86 -27.51 -2.55
N ASP A 272 -8.76 -28.45 -3.48
CA ASP A 272 -7.54 -29.25 -3.68
C ASP A 272 -6.34 -28.36 -4.05
N VAL A 273 -6.55 -27.36 -4.92
CA VAL A 273 -5.51 -26.37 -5.27
C VAL A 273 -5.15 -25.48 -4.07
N LEU A 274 -6.14 -24.99 -3.33
CA LEU A 274 -5.94 -24.12 -2.16
C LEU A 274 -5.34 -24.84 -0.95
N VAL A 275 -5.54 -26.15 -0.78
CA VAL A 275 -4.99 -26.93 0.35
C VAL A 275 -3.72 -27.69 -0.03
N GLY A 276 -3.53 -28.02 -1.30
CA GLY A 276 -2.32 -28.67 -1.80
C GLY A 276 -2.37 -30.16 -1.50
N ALA A 277 -3.58 -30.72 -1.56
CA ALA A 277 -3.91 -32.06 -1.08
C ALA A 277 -3.23 -33.18 -1.90
N ARG A 278 -2.71 -32.87 -3.09
CA ARG A 278 -2.04 -33.85 -3.96
C ARG A 278 -0.52 -33.75 -3.83
N HIS A 279 0.04 -34.71 -3.12
CA HIS A 279 1.49 -34.91 -3.01
C HIS A 279 2.11 -35.05 -4.41
N GLY A 280 3.02 -34.13 -4.76
CA GLY A 280 3.71 -34.09 -6.05
C GLY A 280 3.33 -32.92 -6.97
N GLU A 281 2.26 -32.17 -6.67
CA GLU A 281 1.76 -31.07 -7.52
C GLU A 281 2.04 -29.65 -6.98
N ALA A 282 2.77 -29.53 -5.86
CA ALA A 282 3.07 -28.26 -5.21
C ALA A 282 3.89 -27.28 -6.09
N ASP A 283 4.45 -27.75 -7.21
CA ASP A 283 5.21 -26.97 -8.20
C ASP A 283 4.53 -26.84 -9.57
N ARG A 284 3.32 -27.39 -9.77
CA ARG A 284 2.61 -27.25 -11.04
C ARG A 284 2.07 -25.82 -11.17
N HIS A 285 2.72 -25.05 -12.04
CA HIS A 285 2.27 -23.73 -12.44
C HIS A 285 0.96 -23.86 -13.25
N ASP A 286 0.08 -22.86 -13.13
CA ASP A 286 -1.16 -22.69 -13.91
C ASP A 286 -2.23 -23.79 -13.72
N GLN A 287 -2.64 -24.05 -12.48
CA GLN A 287 -3.78 -24.94 -12.22
C GLN A 287 -5.11 -24.28 -12.56
N VAL A 288 -5.90 -24.89 -13.45
CA VAL A 288 -7.18 -24.29 -13.84
C VAL A 288 -8.34 -24.83 -13.04
N VAL A 289 -9.19 -23.92 -12.62
CA VAL A 289 -10.41 -24.17 -11.87
C VAL A 289 -11.56 -23.45 -12.55
N ILE A 290 -12.62 -24.19 -12.87
CA ILE A 290 -13.88 -23.60 -13.33
C ILE A 290 -14.74 -23.36 -12.10
N ARG A 291 -15.20 -22.12 -11.91
CA ARG A 291 -16.10 -21.76 -10.80
C ARG A 291 -17.19 -20.84 -11.33
N ARG A 292 -18.45 -21.30 -11.26
CA ARG A 292 -19.65 -20.55 -11.68
C ARG A 292 -19.51 -19.90 -13.07
N GLY A 293 -19.00 -20.65 -14.04
CA GLY A 293 -18.84 -20.18 -15.43
C GLY A 293 -17.58 -19.34 -15.69
N ARG A 294 -16.72 -19.09 -14.69
CA ARG A 294 -15.42 -18.43 -14.88
C ARG A 294 -14.29 -19.44 -14.95
N LEU A 295 -13.35 -19.20 -15.84
CA LEU A 295 -12.11 -19.97 -15.96
C LEU A 295 -11.00 -19.26 -15.21
N LEU A 296 -10.63 -19.81 -14.05
CA LEU A 296 -9.61 -19.26 -13.17
C LEU A 296 -8.31 -20.07 -13.32
N VAL A 297 -7.22 -19.39 -13.68
CA VAL A 297 -5.87 -19.97 -13.61
C VAL A 297 -5.27 -19.60 -12.27
N MET A 298 -4.91 -20.61 -11.49
CA MET A 298 -4.43 -20.49 -10.13
C MET A 298 -2.98 -20.95 -10.03
N ASN A 299 -2.11 -20.14 -9.42
CA ASN A 299 -0.75 -20.53 -9.13
C ASN A 299 -0.50 -20.46 -7.63
N ARG A 300 -0.05 -21.56 -7.04
CA ARG A 300 0.22 -21.65 -5.61
C ARG A 300 1.72 -21.72 -5.37
N MET A 301 2.19 -20.91 -4.43
CA MET A 301 3.55 -20.92 -3.94
C MET A 301 3.55 -21.09 -2.42
N THR A 302 4.37 -22.00 -1.90
CA THR A 302 4.58 -22.14 -0.45
C THR A 302 5.57 -21.09 0.04
N VAL A 303 5.34 -20.56 1.24
CA VAL A 303 6.21 -19.56 1.85
C VAL A 303 6.98 -20.20 2.99
N MET A 304 8.30 -20.28 2.84
CA MET A 304 9.23 -20.84 3.82
C MET A 304 10.11 -19.74 4.40
N LYS A 305 10.37 -19.77 5.70
CA LYS A 305 11.38 -18.91 6.35
C LYS A 305 12.22 -19.74 7.32
N ASP A 306 13.53 -19.68 7.16
CA ASP A 306 14.49 -20.41 8.00
C ASP A 306 14.17 -21.93 8.11
N GLY A 307 13.69 -22.53 7.02
CA GLY A 307 13.29 -23.95 6.97
C GLY A 307 11.92 -24.28 7.57
N ARG A 308 11.18 -23.29 8.09
CA ARG A 308 9.83 -23.46 8.62
C ARG A 308 8.77 -23.00 7.62
N LEU A 309 7.73 -23.80 7.43
CA LEU A 309 6.55 -23.44 6.63
C LEU A 309 5.77 -22.34 7.35
N LEU A 310 5.67 -21.18 6.70
CA LEU A 310 4.86 -20.05 7.16
C LEU A 310 3.44 -20.07 6.59
N GLY A 311 3.22 -20.81 5.49
CA GLY A 311 1.93 -20.90 4.82
C GLY A 311 2.06 -21.02 3.31
N SER A 312 1.04 -20.59 2.58
CA SER A 312 1.05 -20.55 1.11
C SER A 312 0.31 -19.34 0.56
N VAL A 313 0.75 -18.86 -0.59
CA VAL A 313 0.10 -17.80 -1.36
C VAL A 313 -0.38 -18.39 -2.68
N THR A 314 -1.63 -18.14 -3.03
CA THR A 314 -2.25 -18.54 -4.29
C THR A 314 -2.70 -17.30 -5.05
N THR A 315 -2.21 -17.13 -6.27
CA THR A 315 -2.70 -16.12 -7.22
C THR A 315 -3.81 -16.71 -8.08
N LEU A 316 -4.76 -15.88 -8.51
CA LEU A 316 -5.91 -16.25 -9.33
C LEU A 316 -6.04 -15.28 -10.49
N ARG A 317 -6.09 -15.80 -11.71
CA ARG A 317 -6.25 -15.00 -12.92
C ARG A 317 -7.47 -15.45 -13.70
N ASP A 318 -8.38 -14.53 -13.96
CA ASP A 318 -9.54 -14.77 -14.83
C ASP A 318 -9.08 -14.79 -16.29
N ARG A 319 -9.37 -15.88 -17.00
CA ARG A 319 -9.08 -16.07 -18.42
C ARG A 319 -10.34 -16.38 -19.23
N THR A 320 -11.52 -16.08 -18.69
CA THR A 320 -12.81 -16.37 -19.32
C THR A 320 -12.93 -15.70 -20.68
N GLU A 321 -12.64 -14.40 -20.78
CA GLU A 321 -12.69 -13.64 -22.04
C GLU A 321 -11.74 -14.21 -23.11
N LEU A 322 -10.54 -14.63 -22.70
CA LEU A 322 -9.56 -15.20 -23.64
C LEU A 322 -10.04 -16.55 -24.19
N ALA A 323 -10.59 -17.41 -23.32
CA ALA A 323 -11.17 -18.69 -23.73
C ALA A 323 -12.40 -18.49 -24.65
N GLU A 324 -13.18 -17.43 -24.43
CA GLU A 324 -14.28 -17.05 -25.31
C GLU A 324 -13.81 -16.62 -26.69
N LEU A 325 -12.76 -15.80 -26.76
CA LEU A 325 -12.18 -15.34 -28.01
C LEU A 325 -11.54 -16.48 -28.80
N GLU A 326 -10.84 -17.40 -28.13
CA GLU A 326 -10.26 -18.60 -28.76
C GLU A 326 -11.35 -19.48 -29.39
N ARG A 327 -12.51 -19.62 -28.73
CA ARG A 327 -13.68 -20.32 -29.28
C ARG A 327 -14.21 -19.65 -30.54
N GLU A 328 -14.35 -18.33 -30.52
CA GLU A 328 -14.84 -17.56 -31.66
C GLU A 328 -13.89 -17.66 -32.87
N ILE A 329 -12.58 -17.57 -32.62
CA ILE A 329 -11.55 -17.76 -33.66
C ILE A 329 -11.56 -19.20 -34.19
N GLY A 330 -11.73 -20.21 -33.32
CA GLY A 330 -11.84 -21.62 -33.72
C GLY A 330 -13.03 -21.84 -34.66
N SER A 331 -14.19 -21.27 -34.32
CA SER A 331 -15.40 -21.29 -35.16
C SER A 331 -15.17 -20.63 -36.52
N PHE A 332 -14.50 -19.46 -36.55
CA PHE A 332 -14.19 -18.74 -37.78
C PHE A 332 -13.16 -19.46 -38.67
N ARG A 333 -12.09 -20.03 -38.09
CA ARG A 333 -11.06 -20.80 -38.81
C ARG A 333 -11.66 -22.07 -39.41
N SER A 334 -12.43 -22.82 -38.62
CA SER A 334 -13.14 -24.01 -39.11
C SER A 334 -14.04 -23.69 -40.29
N SER A 335 -14.81 -22.59 -40.20
CA SER A 335 -15.65 -22.11 -41.31
C SER A 335 -14.84 -21.71 -42.55
N SER A 336 -13.69 -21.06 -42.36
CA SER A 336 -12.83 -20.61 -43.46
C SER A 336 -12.11 -21.76 -44.15
N GLU A 337 -11.63 -22.76 -43.41
CA GLU A 337 -11.01 -23.96 -43.95
C GLU A 337 -12.01 -24.79 -44.76
N LEU A 338 -13.24 -24.93 -44.25
CA LEU A 338 -14.35 -25.57 -44.98
C LEU A 338 -14.60 -24.90 -46.33
N LEU A 339 -14.72 -23.58 -46.36
CA LEU A 339 -14.93 -22.82 -47.59
C LEU A 339 -13.75 -22.96 -48.56
N ARG A 340 -12.52 -22.98 -48.04
CA ARG A 340 -11.31 -23.10 -48.84
C ARG A 340 -11.18 -24.51 -49.45
N ALA A 341 -11.46 -25.56 -48.68
CA ALA A 341 -11.49 -26.93 -49.17
C ALA A 341 -12.56 -27.09 -50.26
N GLN A 342 -13.77 -26.56 -50.04
CA GLN A 342 -14.86 -26.58 -51.01
C GLN A 342 -14.48 -25.82 -52.30
N ALA A 343 -13.82 -24.67 -52.18
CA ALA A 343 -13.37 -23.89 -53.33
C ALA A 343 -12.29 -24.63 -54.14
N HIS A 344 -11.33 -25.28 -53.48
CA HIS A 344 -10.31 -26.11 -54.14
C HIS A 344 -10.94 -27.32 -54.84
N GLU A 345 -11.88 -28.01 -54.20
CA GLU A 345 -12.57 -29.13 -54.82
C GLU A 345 -13.38 -28.68 -56.04
N PHE A 346 -14.11 -27.57 -55.94
CA PHE A 346 -14.88 -27.02 -57.05
C PHE A 346 -13.98 -26.58 -58.22
N ALA A 347 -12.84 -25.95 -57.93
CA ALA A 347 -11.86 -25.58 -58.95
C ALA A 347 -11.29 -26.81 -59.66
N ASN A 348 -11.00 -27.89 -58.93
CA ASN A 348 -10.54 -29.15 -59.51
C ASN A 348 -11.62 -29.77 -60.42
N GLN A 349 -12.88 -29.76 -59.98
CA GLN A 349 -14.01 -30.26 -60.78
C GLN A 349 -14.16 -29.46 -62.08
N LEU A 350 -14.10 -28.13 -62.02
CA LEU A 350 -14.15 -27.27 -63.20
C LEU A 350 -12.95 -27.50 -64.13
N HIS A 351 -11.75 -27.64 -63.58
CA HIS A 351 -10.56 -27.91 -64.36
C HIS A 351 -10.65 -29.24 -65.12
N THR A 352 -11.12 -30.30 -64.46
CA THR A 352 -11.35 -31.61 -65.11
C THR A 352 -12.42 -31.52 -66.20
N ILE A 353 -13.54 -30.82 -65.95
CA ILE A 353 -14.59 -30.61 -66.96
C ILE A 353 -14.04 -29.83 -68.16
N SER A 354 -13.32 -28.74 -67.93
CA SER A 354 -12.69 -27.95 -69.00
C SER A 354 -11.66 -28.77 -69.79
N GLY A 355 -10.84 -29.59 -69.12
CA GLY A 355 -9.88 -30.48 -69.78
C GLY A 355 -10.56 -31.50 -70.68
N LEU A 356 -11.61 -32.17 -70.20
CA LEU A 356 -12.40 -33.14 -70.98
C LEU A 356 -13.10 -32.49 -72.18
N ILE A 357 -13.61 -31.26 -72.04
CA ILE A 357 -14.19 -30.50 -73.15
C ILE A 357 -13.12 -30.14 -74.19
N GLN A 358 -11.92 -29.72 -73.77
CA GLN A 358 -10.82 -29.33 -74.68
C GLN A 358 -10.29 -30.49 -75.53
N ILE A 359 -10.27 -31.71 -74.98
CA ILE A 359 -9.84 -32.92 -75.70
C ILE A 359 -10.96 -33.57 -76.54
N GLY A 360 -12.19 -33.01 -76.50
CA GLY A 360 -13.32 -33.46 -77.32
C GLY A 360 -14.12 -34.65 -76.76
N GLU A 361 -13.86 -35.09 -75.53
CA GLU A 361 -14.47 -36.27 -74.90
C GLU A 361 -15.82 -35.93 -74.25
N GLN A 362 -16.82 -35.60 -75.07
CA GLN A 362 -18.15 -35.16 -74.59
C GLN A 362 -18.89 -36.22 -73.77
N ASP A 363 -18.78 -37.50 -74.13
CA ASP A 363 -19.42 -38.59 -73.41
C ASP A 363 -18.80 -38.79 -72.01
N GLU A 364 -17.51 -38.52 -71.85
CA GLU A 364 -16.80 -38.63 -70.58
C GLU A 364 -17.13 -37.46 -69.64
N VAL A 365 -17.41 -36.26 -70.18
CA VAL A 365 -17.94 -35.13 -69.39
C VAL A 365 -19.29 -35.52 -68.77
N VAL A 366 -20.20 -36.08 -69.56
CA VAL A 366 -21.53 -36.50 -69.09
C VAL A 366 -21.40 -37.61 -68.04
N ARG A 367 -20.49 -38.57 -68.27
CA ARG A 367 -20.20 -39.65 -67.32
C ARG A 367 -19.59 -39.13 -66.02
N TYR A 368 -18.64 -38.20 -66.10
CA TYR A 368 -17.99 -37.58 -64.95
C TYR A 368 -19.00 -36.78 -64.12
N ILE A 369 -19.84 -35.93 -64.73
CA ILE A 369 -20.92 -35.20 -64.03
C ILE A 369 -21.91 -36.17 -63.37
N ARG A 370 -22.29 -37.25 -64.06
CA ARG A 370 -23.19 -38.27 -63.51
C ARG A 370 -22.54 -38.99 -62.32
N ALA A 371 -21.27 -39.36 -62.42
CA ALA A 371 -20.49 -39.93 -61.33
C ALA A 371 -20.30 -38.96 -60.15
N LEU A 372 -20.13 -37.67 -60.42
CA LEU A 372 -20.05 -36.61 -59.41
C LEU A 372 -21.34 -36.50 -58.61
N ASN A 373 -22.48 -36.51 -59.31
CA ASN A 373 -23.81 -36.54 -58.70
C ASN A 373 -24.07 -37.85 -57.93
N GLN A 374 -23.53 -38.97 -58.41
CA GLN A 374 -23.70 -40.29 -57.79
C GLN A 374 -22.80 -40.48 -56.56
N ARG A 375 -21.59 -39.88 -56.55
CA ARG A 375 -20.67 -39.83 -55.40
C ARG A 375 -21.17 -38.90 -54.29
N ARG A 376 -21.85 -37.80 -54.66
CA ARG A 376 -22.70 -37.03 -53.73
C ARG A 376 -23.76 -37.92 -53.10
N GLN A 377 -24.52 -38.67 -53.90
CA GLN A 377 -25.56 -39.59 -53.42
C GLN A 377 -25.09 -40.72 -52.48
N SER A 378 -23.83 -41.20 -52.53
CA SER A 378 -23.36 -42.28 -51.64
C SER A 378 -22.86 -41.82 -50.27
N LEU A 379 -22.39 -40.57 -50.15
CA LEU A 379 -22.03 -39.95 -48.86
C LEU A 379 -23.20 -39.11 -48.29
N ASP A 380 -24.07 -38.57 -49.13
CA ASP A 380 -25.24 -37.75 -48.74
C ASP A 380 -26.38 -38.54 -48.10
N VAL A 381 -26.64 -39.81 -48.47
CA VAL A 381 -27.91 -40.46 -48.06
C VAL A 381 -27.94 -40.87 -46.59
N THR A 382 -26.81 -41.18 -45.96
CA THR A 382 -26.76 -41.59 -44.54
C THR A 382 -26.58 -40.39 -43.61
N LEU A 383 -25.71 -39.44 -43.98
CA LEU A 383 -25.43 -38.23 -43.21
C LEU A 383 -26.57 -37.20 -43.30
N ALA A 384 -27.07 -36.88 -44.51
CA ALA A 384 -28.13 -35.87 -44.68
C ALA A 384 -29.51 -36.35 -44.20
N ARG A 385 -29.73 -37.67 -44.03
CA ARG A 385 -30.95 -38.22 -43.42
C ARG A 385 -30.89 -38.24 -41.90
N ARG A 386 -29.71 -38.45 -41.31
CA ARG A 386 -29.52 -38.65 -39.86
C ARG A 386 -29.08 -37.39 -39.13
N VAL A 387 -28.38 -36.48 -39.79
CA VAL A 387 -27.93 -35.19 -39.26
C VAL A 387 -28.56 -34.08 -40.12
N ARG A 388 -29.62 -33.45 -39.60
CA ARG A 388 -30.35 -32.38 -40.27
C ARG A 388 -29.71 -31.00 -40.09
N ASP A 389 -28.81 -30.85 -39.13
CA ASP A 389 -28.04 -29.63 -38.94
C ASP A 389 -26.88 -29.54 -39.96
N THR A 390 -26.88 -28.47 -40.75
CA THR A 390 -25.93 -28.32 -41.87
C THR A 390 -24.51 -28.03 -41.41
N ALA A 391 -24.33 -27.31 -40.30
CA ALA A 391 -23.01 -26.98 -39.77
C ALA A 391 -22.33 -28.22 -39.19
N ILE A 392 -23.08 -29.02 -38.40
CA ILE A 392 -22.56 -30.27 -37.83
C ILE A 392 -22.27 -31.30 -38.92
N ALA A 393 -23.15 -31.42 -39.92
CA ALA A 393 -22.90 -32.32 -41.06
C ALA A 393 -21.62 -31.95 -41.81
N ALA A 394 -21.40 -30.65 -42.09
CA ALA A 394 -20.18 -30.17 -42.74
C ALA A 394 -18.93 -30.42 -41.91
N LEU A 395 -18.99 -30.19 -40.59
CA LEU A 395 -17.89 -30.47 -39.67
C LEU A 395 -17.50 -31.95 -39.70
N LEU A 396 -18.46 -32.87 -39.59
CA LEU A 396 -18.20 -34.31 -39.62
C LEU A 396 -17.59 -34.75 -40.96
N MET A 397 -18.03 -34.17 -42.08
CA MET A 397 -17.43 -34.42 -43.39
C MET A 397 -15.97 -33.96 -43.44
N ALA A 398 -15.67 -32.76 -42.96
CA ALA A 398 -14.30 -32.24 -42.93
C ALA A 398 -13.39 -33.06 -42.01
N LYS A 399 -13.87 -33.42 -40.82
CA LYS A 399 -13.13 -34.28 -39.89
C LYS A 399 -12.92 -35.69 -40.45
N SER A 400 -13.89 -36.23 -41.19
CA SER A 400 -13.71 -37.50 -41.88
C SER A 400 -12.60 -37.45 -42.93
N SER A 401 -12.49 -36.33 -43.67
CA SER A 401 -11.41 -36.12 -44.65
C SER A 401 -10.05 -36.01 -43.94
N LEU A 402 -9.96 -35.21 -42.87
CA LEU A 402 -8.73 -35.03 -42.10
C LEU A 402 -8.26 -36.33 -41.42
N ALA A 403 -9.20 -37.12 -40.88
CA ALA A 403 -8.90 -38.42 -40.30
C ALA A 403 -8.32 -39.39 -41.36
N ALA A 404 -8.88 -39.38 -42.58
CA ALA A 404 -8.39 -40.21 -43.68
C ALA A 404 -6.95 -39.84 -44.10
N GLU A 405 -6.58 -38.54 -44.06
CA GLU A 405 -5.19 -38.10 -44.28
C GLU A 405 -4.23 -38.66 -43.24
N ARG A 406 -4.71 -38.90 -42.02
CA ARG A 406 -3.95 -39.53 -40.92
C ARG A 406 -4.12 -41.05 -40.86
N LYS A 407 -4.65 -41.68 -41.92
CA LYS A 407 -4.92 -43.13 -42.02
C LYS A 407 -5.90 -43.66 -40.94
N VAL A 408 -6.78 -42.81 -40.40
CA VAL A 408 -7.81 -43.18 -39.42
C VAL A 408 -9.19 -43.20 -40.10
N SER A 409 -9.92 -44.30 -39.96
CA SER A 409 -11.30 -44.43 -40.47
C SER A 409 -12.30 -43.79 -39.52
N LEU A 410 -12.81 -42.60 -39.86
CA LEU A 410 -13.93 -41.97 -39.13
C LEU A 410 -15.28 -42.53 -39.61
N ARG A 411 -16.07 -43.09 -38.69
CA ARG A 411 -17.36 -43.74 -38.95
C ARG A 411 -18.45 -43.07 -38.12
N ILE A 412 -19.67 -43.08 -38.65
CA ILE A 412 -20.84 -42.52 -37.96
C ILE A 412 -21.75 -43.67 -37.58
N SER A 413 -22.03 -43.81 -36.28
CA SER A 413 -22.86 -44.86 -35.72
C SER A 413 -24.25 -44.86 -36.36
N ALA A 414 -24.80 -46.06 -36.56
CA ALA A 414 -26.14 -46.22 -37.12
C ALA A 414 -27.24 -45.61 -36.25
N GLY A 415 -26.99 -45.45 -34.95
CA GLY A 415 -27.88 -44.81 -33.98
C GLY A 415 -27.91 -43.29 -34.04
N THR A 416 -27.13 -42.68 -34.93
CA THR A 416 -27.06 -41.21 -35.05
C THR A 416 -28.39 -40.62 -35.53
N ALA A 417 -28.91 -39.67 -34.75
CA ALA A 417 -30.07 -38.85 -35.07
C ALA A 417 -29.91 -37.46 -34.45
N LEU A 418 -29.76 -36.44 -35.31
CA LEU A 418 -29.66 -35.03 -34.94
C LEU A 418 -30.57 -34.19 -35.85
N GLY A 419 -31.47 -33.45 -35.24
CA GLY A 419 -32.32 -32.42 -35.84
C GLY A 419 -31.57 -31.12 -36.14
N ARG A 420 -32.32 -30.07 -36.52
CA ARG A 420 -31.75 -28.73 -36.70
C ARG A 420 -31.66 -28.05 -35.33
N LEU A 421 -30.53 -27.42 -35.05
CA LEU A 421 -30.29 -26.72 -33.78
C LEU A 421 -30.39 -25.20 -33.95
N ALA A 422 -30.50 -24.48 -32.84
CA ALA A 422 -30.27 -23.04 -32.84
C ALA A 422 -28.79 -22.76 -33.18
N PRO A 423 -28.45 -21.61 -33.80
CA PRO A 423 -27.07 -21.31 -34.20
C PRO A 423 -26.05 -21.39 -33.05
N GLU A 424 -26.43 -20.95 -31.84
CA GLU A 424 -25.58 -21.00 -30.66
C GLU A 424 -25.33 -22.44 -30.17
N ASP A 425 -26.40 -23.23 -30.06
CA ASP A 425 -26.33 -24.65 -29.69
C ASP A 425 -25.52 -25.45 -30.74
N ALA A 426 -25.66 -25.13 -32.02
CA ALA A 426 -24.90 -25.76 -33.09
C ALA A 426 -23.40 -25.43 -33.01
N ALA A 427 -23.02 -24.19 -32.69
CA ALA A 427 -21.63 -23.78 -32.54
C ALA A 427 -20.96 -24.43 -31.31
N ASP A 428 -21.69 -24.53 -30.21
CA ASP A 428 -21.24 -25.20 -29.00
C ASP A 428 -21.07 -26.71 -29.22
N LEU A 429 -22.06 -27.34 -29.85
CA LEU A 429 -21.99 -28.75 -30.22
C LEU A 429 -20.85 -29.01 -31.20
N ALA A 430 -20.61 -28.12 -32.16
CA ALA A 430 -19.49 -28.20 -33.09
C ALA A 430 -18.14 -28.16 -32.35
N THR A 431 -18.00 -27.32 -31.33
CA THR A 431 -16.80 -27.24 -30.48
C THR A 431 -16.58 -28.55 -29.74
N VAL A 432 -17.64 -29.11 -29.13
CA VAL A 432 -17.59 -30.40 -28.43
C VAL A 432 -17.19 -31.53 -29.37
N ILE A 433 -17.87 -31.67 -30.51
CA ILE A 433 -17.59 -32.71 -31.51
C ILE A 433 -16.18 -32.56 -32.07
N GLY A 434 -15.79 -31.35 -32.46
CA GLY A 434 -14.47 -31.08 -33.04
C GLY A 434 -13.34 -31.52 -32.09
N ASN A 435 -13.39 -31.06 -30.84
CA ASN A 435 -12.37 -31.40 -29.85
C ASN A 435 -12.34 -32.90 -29.52
N LEU A 436 -13.49 -33.54 -29.38
CA LEU A 436 -13.54 -34.98 -29.07
C LEU A 436 -13.04 -35.83 -30.24
N VAL A 437 -13.42 -35.49 -31.46
CA VAL A 437 -12.96 -36.19 -32.67
C VAL A 437 -11.47 -35.97 -32.90
N ASP A 438 -10.95 -34.77 -32.73
CA ASP A 438 -9.51 -34.49 -32.88
C ASP A 438 -8.69 -35.30 -31.89
N ASN A 439 -9.10 -35.31 -30.61
CA ASN A 439 -8.44 -36.12 -29.59
C ASN A 439 -8.50 -37.63 -29.90
N ALA A 440 -9.64 -38.11 -30.39
CA ALA A 440 -9.82 -39.52 -30.77
C ALA A 440 -8.95 -39.91 -31.97
N VAL A 441 -8.86 -39.05 -32.99
CA VAL A 441 -8.01 -39.25 -34.17
C VAL A 441 -6.53 -39.22 -33.77
N ASP A 442 -6.12 -38.29 -32.90
CA ASP A 442 -4.75 -38.18 -32.40
C ASP A 442 -4.32 -39.35 -31.50
N ALA A 443 -5.29 -39.99 -30.85
CA ALA A 443 -5.08 -41.18 -30.02
C ALA A 443 -5.04 -42.47 -30.85
N ALA A 444 -5.89 -42.57 -31.88
CA ALA A 444 -5.93 -43.71 -32.79
C ALA A 444 -4.78 -43.71 -33.81
N ALA A 445 -4.22 -42.53 -34.13
CA ALA A 445 -3.03 -42.40 -34.98
C ALA A 445 -1.76 -42.81 -34.19
N SER A 446 -1.51 -44.11 -34.07
CA SER A 446 -0.26 -44.68 -33.55
C SER A 446 0.78 -44.91 -34.66
N ASP A 447 2.07 -44.92 -34.30
CA ASP A 447 3.20 -45.16 -35.23
C ASP A 447 3.22 -46.60 -35.81
N ASP A 448 2.48 -47.54 -35.23
CA ASP A 448 2.31 -48.89 -35.77
C ASP A 448 1.25 -48.90 -36.88
N ASP A 449 1.71 -48.95 -38.15
CA ASP A 449 0.96 -48.92 -39.41
C ASP A 449 0.14 -50.22 -39.63
N THR A 450 -0.74 -50.55 -38.70
CA THR A 450 -1.60 -51.76 -38.74
C THR A 450 -2.82 -51.59 -39.64
N GLY A 451 -3.15 -50.38 -40.09
CA GLY A 451 -4.23 -50.10 -41.04
C GLY A 451 -5.66 -50.22 -40.47
N ASP A 452 -5.79 -50.56 -39.20
CA ASP A 452 -7.09 -50.81 -38.53
C ASP A 452 -7.54 -49.66 -37.60
N ALA A 453 -6.89 -48.50 -37.63
CA ALA A 453 -7.24 -47.35 -36.78
C ALA A 453 -8.63 -46.78 -37.14
N TRP A 454 -9.52 -46.63 -36.15
CA TRP A 454 -10.87 -46.13 -36.36
C TRP A 454 -11.34 -45.21 -35.24
N VAL A 455 -12.27 -44.31 -35.59
CA VAL A 455 -13.02 -43.46 -34.68
C VAL A 455 -14.50 -43.55 -35.05
N GLU A 456 -15.37 -43.80 -34.08
CA GLU A 456 -16.82 -43.85 -34.26
C GLU A 456 -17.49 -42.69 -33.51
N VAL A 457 -18.36 -41.95 -34.21
CA VAL A 457 -19.15 -40.86 -33.62
C VAL A 457 -20.64 -41.24 -33.63
N GLU A 458 -21.30 -41.10 -32.49
CA GLU A 458 -22.75 -41.25 -32.34
C GLU A 458 -23.34 -39.96 -31.75
N LEU A 459 -24.35 -39.40 -32.42
CA LEU A 459 -25.11 -38.24 -31.92
C LEU A 459 -26.54 -38.66 -31.66
N ARG A 460 -27.03 -38.52 -30.43
CA ARG A 460 -28.42 -38.82 -30.08
C ARG A 460 -29.07 -37.56 -29.54
N GLN A 461 -30.04 -37.04 -30.28
CA GLN A 461 -30.86 -35.95 -29.80
C GLN A 461 -32.15 -36.47 -29.17
N ASP A 462 -32.46 -35.98 -27.97
CA ASP A 462 -33.80 -36.04 -27.39
C ASP A 462 -34.48 -34.65 -27.43
N ALA A 463 -35.64 -34.49 -26.78
CA ALA A 463 -36.39 -33.25 -26.81
C ALA A 463 -35.69 -32.05 -26.16
N SER A 464 -34.71 -32.32 -25.28
CA SER A 464 -34.10 -31.35 -24.38
C SER A 464 -32.58 -31.39 -24.34
N SER A 465 -31.94 -32.37 -24.97
CA SER A 465 -30.49 -32.53 -24.95
C SER A 465 -29.96 -33.25 -26.19
N VAL A 466 -28.65 -33.13 -26.38
CA VAL A 466 -27.87 -33.92 -27.33
C VAL A 466 -26.79 -34.66 -26.56
N GLN A 467 -26.76 -35.98 -26.76
CA GLN A 467 -25.67 -36.83 -26.34
C GLN A 467 -24.70 -37.05 -27.50
N VAL A 468 -23.43 -36.75 -27.27
CA VAL A 468 -22.31 -37.01 -28.19
C VAL A 468 -21.47 -38.13 -27.61
N VAL A 469 -21.33 -39.23 -28.34
CA VAL A 469 -20.46 -40.34 -27.98
C VAL A 469 -19.39 -40.48 -29.04
N VAL A 470 -18.12 -40.40 -28.64
CA VAL A 470 -16.96 -40.62 -29.51
C VAL A 470 -16.17 -41.79 -28.97
N ARG A 471 -15.96 -42.80 -29.81
CA ARG A 471 -15.17 -44.00 -29.51
C ARG A 471 -13.95 -44.06 -30.41
N ASP A 472 -12.83 -44.51 -29.88
CA ASP A 472 -11.60 -44.70 -30.64
C ASP A 472 -11.00 -46.09 -30.43
N SER A 473 -10.13 -46.47 -31.36
CA SER A 473 -9.30 -47.67 -31.31
C SER A 473 -7.91 -47.41 -30.69
N GLY A 474 -7.76 -46.32 -29.92
CA GLY A 474 -6.49 -45.94 -29.30
C GLY A 474 -6.16 -46.78 -28.06
N PRO A 475 -5.05 -46.50 -27.36
CA PRO A 475 -4.61 -47.30 -26.21
C PRO A 475 -5.49 -47.17 -24.95
N GLY A 476 -6.58 -46.39 -25.00
CA GLY A 476 -7.37 -46.03 -23.83
C GLY A 476 -6.63 -45.09 -22.86
N LEU A 477 -7.26 -44.79 -21.71
CA LEU A 477 -6.69 -43.95 -20.67
C LEU A 477 -6.32 -44.78 -19.43
N PRO A 478 -5.13 -44.60 -18.83
CA PRO A 478 -4.84 -45.19 -17.52
C PRO A 478 -5.88 -44.80 -16.45
N PRO A 479 -6.22 -45.65 -15.47
CA PRO A 479 -7.28 -45.38 -14.48
C PRO A 479 -7.06 -44.11 -13.65
N GLU A 480 -5.81 -43.76 -13.39
CA GLU A 480 -5.42 -42.54 -12.66
C GLU A 480 -5.65 -41.27 -13.50
N VAL A 481 -5.51 -41.40 -14.82
CA VAL A 481 -5.63 -40.32 -15.80
C VAL A 481 -7.09 -40.01 -16.15
N ALA A 482 -7.98 -41.01 -16.14
CA ALA A 482 -9.40 -40.86 -16.49
C ALA A 482 -10.14 -39.81 -15.64
N ARG A 483 -9.74 -39.60 -14.37
CA ARG A 483 -10.32 -38.56 -13.48
C ARG A 483 -9.74 -37.17 -13.72
N GLU A 484 -8.55 -37.08 -14.31
CA GLU A 484 -7.80 -35.86 -14.50
C GLU A 484 -7.82 -35.35 -15.95
N VAL A 485 -8.28 -36.15 -16.90
CA VAL A 485 -8.21 -35.82 -18.33
C VAL A 485 -8.97 -34.53 -18.69
N PHE A 486 -9.97 -34.15 -17.90
CA PHE A 486 -10.72 -32.90 -18.06
C PHE A 486 -10.11 -31.72 -17.29
N ALA A 487 -8.94 -31.90 -16.67
CA ALA A 487 -8.11 -30.82 -16.17
C ALA A 487 -7.52 -30.03 -17.34
N HIS A 488 -7.57 -28.70 -17.28
CA HIS A 488 -6.84 -27.88 -18.24
C HIS A 488 -5.33 -28.17 -18.14
N GLY A 489 -4.67 -28.29 -19.30
CA GLY A 489 -3.23 -28.55 -19.38
C GLY A 489 -2.86 -30.02 -19.23
N PHE A 490 -3.85 -30.92 -19.12
CA PHE A 490 -3.60 -32.35 -19.21
C PHE A 490 -3.28 -32.73 -20.65
N THR A 491 -2.01 -33.03 -20.91
CA THR A 491 -1.54 -33.70 -22.12
C THR A 491 -0.77 -34.94 -21.69
N THR A 492 -1.08 -36.09 -22.26
CA THR A 492 -0.28 -37.32 -22.08
C THR A 492 1.00 -37.30 -22.91
N LYS A 493 1.18 -36.30 -23.79
CA LYS A 493 2.34 -36.15 -24.68
C LYS A 493 3.25 -35.02 -24.18
N ALA A 494 4.50 -35.37 -23.90
CA ALA A 494 5.55 -34.41 -23.55
C ALA A 494 5.85 -33.50 -24.74
N ALA A 495 5.54 -32.21 -24.58
CA ALA A 495 6.06 -31.06 -25.30
C ALA A 495 6.58 -31.28 -26.74
N GLN A 496 5.74 -31.02 -27.74
CA GLN A 496 6.15 -30.46 -29.02
C GLN A 496 5.07 -29.50 -29.52
N GLU A 497 5.49 -28.24 -29.65
CA GLU A 497 4.93 -27.10 -30.41
C GLU A 497 3.43 -27.10 -30.78
N GLY A 498 2.70 -26.11 -30.23
CA GLY A 498 1.63 -25.42 -30.97
C GLY A 498 0.23 -25.43 -30.38
N GLU A 499 -0.29 -26.58 -29.95
CA GLU A 499 -1.72 -26.71 -29.61
C GLU A 499 -1.87 -27.34 -28.22
N ARG A 500 -2.05 -26.48 -27.22
CA ARG A 500 -2.08 -26.87 -25.80
C ARG A 500 -3.36 -27.63 -25.47
N GLY A 501 -3.30 -28.56 -24.50
CA GLY A 501 -4.39 -29.37 -23.93
C GLY A 501 -5.53 -28.57 -23.28
N ILE A 502 -6.15 -27.72 -24.09
CA ILE A 502 -7.29 -26.84 -23.81
C ILE A 502 -8.57 -27.53 -24.30
N GLY A 503 -8.48 -28.37 -25.34
CA GLY A 503 -9.64 -28.98 -26.01
C GLY A 503 -10.63 -29.65 -25.06
N LEU A 504 -10.16 -30.60 -24.23
CA LEU A 504 -11.05 -31.30 -23.27
C LEU A 504 -11.57 -30.40 -22.15
N ALA A 505 -10.79 -29.39 -21.73
CA ALA A 505 -11.24 -28.40 -20.75
C ALA A 505 -12.31 -27.47 -21.34
N LEU A 506 -12.17 -27.09 -22.62
CA LEU A 506 -13.16 -26.33 -23.36
C LEU A 506 -14.44 -27.14 -23.57
N THR A 507 -14.33 -28.43 -23.92
CA THR A 507 -15.48 -29.34 -24.03
C THR A 507 -16.23 -29.42 -22.71
N LYS A 508 -15.51 -29.56 -21.58
CA LYS A 508 -16.11 -29.56 -20.25
C LYS A 508 -16.79 -28.24 -19.91
N LEU A 509 -16.15 -27.10 -20.19
CA LEU A 509 -16.72 -25.77 -19.97
C LEU A 509 -18.02 -25.56 -20.76
N VAL A 510 -18.05 -25.98 -22.03
CA VAL A 510 -19.24 -25.89 -22.88
C VAL A 510 -20.37 -26.78 -22.32
N CYS A 511 -20.06 -28.01 -21.92
CA CYS A 511 -21.07 -28.90 -21.31
C CYS A 511 -21.62 -28.30 -19.99
N GLU A 512 -20.75 -27.85 -19.08
CA GLU A 512 -21.17 -27.27 -17.80
C GLU A 512 -22.01 -25.99 -17.97
N ARG A 513 -21.71 -25.16 -18.98
CA ARG A 513 -22.51 -23.96 -19.29
C ARG A 513 -23.94 -24.30 -19.68
N HIS A 514 -24.14 -25.41 -20.37
CA HIS A 514 -25.46 -25.95 -20.71
C HIS A 514 -26.07 -26.79 -19.58
N SER A 515 -25.49 -26.80 -18.38
CA SER A 515 -25.90 -27.71 -17.26
C SER A 515 -25.79 -29.19 -17.62
N GLY A 516 -24.89 -29.51 -18.55
CA GLY A 516 -24.55 -30.85 -19.00
C GLY A 516 -23.32 -31.42 -18.30
N GLU A 517 -22.90 -32.60 -18.75
CA GLU A 517 -21.74 -33.30 -18.19
C GLU A 517 -20.91 -34.00 -19.28
N ILE A 518 -19.65 -34.27 -18.97
CA ILE A 518 -18.76 -35.07 -19.81
C ILE A 518 -18.12 -36.17 -18.98
N SER A 519 -18.08 -37.38 -19.54
CA SER A 519 -17.46 -38.56 -18.93
C SER A 519 -16.58 -39.29 -19.93
N VAL A 520 -15.66 -40.09 -19.39
CA VAL A 520 -14.77 -40.98 -20.16
C VAL A 520 -14.78 -42.36 -19.56
N ALA A 521 -14.78 -43.39 -20.39
CA ALA A 521 -14.63 -44.78 -20.01
C ALA A 521 -13.71 -45.49 -21.01
N ASN A 522 -12.93 -46.47 -20.56
CA ASN A 522 -12.23 -47.37 -21.48
C ASN A 522 -13.20 -48.45 -21.97
N THR A 523 -13.06 -48.81 -23.25
CA THR A 523 -13.73 -49.93 -23.89
C THR A 523 -12.73 -51.07 -24.11
N ALA A 524 -13.18 -52.18 -24.72
CA ALA A 524 -12.28 -53.27 -25.08
C ALA A 524 -11.24 -52.87 -26.14
N ASP A 525 -11.57 -51.86 -26.96
CA ASP A 525 -10.80 -51.47 -28.14
C ASP A 525 -10.10 -50.11 -28.00
N GLY A 526 -10.45 -49.29 -26.99
CA GLY A 526 -9.82 -47.99 -26.73
C GLY A 526 -10.55 -47.12 -25.71
N ALA A 527 -10.74 -45.82 -25.99
CA ALA A 527 -11.50 -44.92 -25.12
C ALA A 527 -12.88 -44.57 -25.69
N MET A 528 -13.79 -44.22 -24.80
CA MET A 528 -15.13 -43.72 -25.10
C MET A 528 -15.40 -42.46 -24.29
N PHE A 529 -15.54 -41.34 -24.99
CA PHE A 529 -15.96 -40.07 -24.42
C PHE A 529 -17.46 -39.89 -24.65
N THR A 530 -18.18 -39.51 -23.59
CA THR A 530 -19.63 -39.23 -23.64
C THR A 530 -19.86 -37.83 -23.09
N ALA A 531 -20.30 -36.92 -23.95
CA ALA A 531 -20.74 -35.57 -23.57
C ALA A 531 -22.26 -35.48 -23.68
N HIS A 532 -22.91 -34.97 -22.63
CA HIS A 532 -24.33 -34.70 -22.58
C HIS A 532 -24.54 -33.20 -22.48
N MET A 533 -25.21 -32.61 -23.47
CA MET A 533 -25.42 -31.17 -23.58
C MET A 533 -26.93 -30.88 -23.67
N PRO A 534 -27.57 -30.38 -22.61
CA PRO A 534 -28.92 -29.83 -22.70
C PRO A 534 -28.99 -28.71 -23.74
N LEU A 535 -30.12 -28.60 -24.44
CA LEU A 535 -30.35 -27.58 -25.47
C LEU A 535 -31.08 -26.39 -24.84
N GLY A 536 -30.64 -25.17 -25.16
CA GLY A 536 -31.21 -23.93 -24.62
C GLY A 536 -32.63 -23.61 -25.11
N HIS A 537 -33.07 -24.25 -26.20
CA HIS A 537 -34.44 -24.20 -26.71
C HIS A 537 -34.82 -25.54 -27.35
N PRO A 538 -36.02 -26.10 -27.09
CA PRO A 538 -36.51 -27.23 -27.86
C PRO A 538 -36.68 -26.79 -29.32
N ALA A 539 -35.91 -27.39 -30.22
CA ALA A 539 -36.13 -27.24 -31.64
C ALA A 539 -37.53 -27.76 -31.97
N ASP A 540 -38.29 -26.94 -32.69
CA ASP A 540 -39.67 -27.19 -33.13
C ASP A 540 -39.77 -28.57 -33.83
N MET A 541 -40.14 -29.60 -33.07
CA MET A 541 -40.42 -30.93 -33.60
C MET A 541 -41.79 -30.87 -34.27
N ALA A 542 -41.81 -30.50 -35.55
CA ALA A 542 -42.97 -30.75 -36.38
C ALA A 542 -43.31 -32.26 -36.34
N PRO A 543 -44.51 -32.66 -35.93
CA PRO A 543 -44.87 -34.07 -35.83
C PRO A 543 -44.90 -34.72 -37.22
N VAL A 544 -44.35 -35.92 -37.29
CA VAL A 544 -44.51 -36.84 -38.43
C VAL A 544 -46.02 -37.09 -38.61
N PRO A 545 -46.60 -36.86 -39.80
CA PRO A 545 -48.00 -37.21 -40.00
C PRO A 545 -48.14 -38.74 -39.97
N GLU A 546 -48.86 -39.24 -38.96
CA GLU A 546 -49.34 -40.62 -38.93
C GLU A 546 -50.18 -40.90 -40.18
N GLY A 547 -49.90 -42.05 -40.80
CA GLY A 547 -50.63 -42.52 -41.96
C GLY A 547 -52.12 -42.66 -41.65
N VAL A 548 -52.95 -42.12 -42.54
CA VAL A 548 -54.39 -42.39 -42.58
C VAL A 548 -54.60 -43.74 -43.27
N PRO A 549 -55.34 -44.69 -42.68
CA PRO A 549 -55.85 -45.82 -43.43
C PRO A 549 -57.11 -45.37 -44.18
N GLY A 550 -57.13 -45.59 -45.49
CA GLY A 550 -58.28 -45.38 -46.38
C GLY A 550 -58.08 -46.14 -47.68
#